data_AF-A0A7W1ZW46-F1
#
_entry.id   AF-A0A7W1ZW46-F1
#
_cell.length_a   1.000
_cell.length_b   1.000
_cell.length_c   1.000
_cell.angle_alpha   90.00
_cell.angle_beta   90.00
_cell.angle_gamma   90.00
#
_symmetry.space_group_name_H-M   'P 1'
#
loop_
_entity.id
_entity.type
_entity.pdbx_description
1 polymer ?
#
loop_
_entity_poly.entity_id
_entity_poly.type
_entity_poly.pdbx_seq_one_letter_code
_entity_poly.pdbx_strand_id
1 'polypeptide(L)'
;MIEDWRNKWDYEFPFYFVQLAPYIYSAPDQKDQSQKLRNAQRYALNLRKTGMVTTLDIGYLKTAHPPYKQEVGNRLARFALANDYGRHLVASGPLYKTVNTSGNKLIIAFTAVGSGLLASDKGLT
;
A
#
# COMPACT_ATOMS: atom_id res chain seq x y z
N MET A 1 7.92 -13.67 9.23
CA MET A 1 8.89 -12.54 9.29
C MET A 1 8.49 -11.53 10.35
N ILE A 2 7.44 -10.73 10.18
CA ILE A 2 7.07 -9.66 11.14
C ILE A 2 6.87 -10.19 12.57
N GLU A 3 6.01 -11.20 12.75
CA GLU A 3 5.76 -11.78 14.08
C GLU A 3 6.99 -12.49 14.64
N ASP A 4 7.74 -13.20 13.80
CA ASP A 4 9.01 -13.85 14.18
C ASP A 4 10.04 -12.83 14.73
N TRP A 5 10.15 -11.66 14.11
CA TRP A 5 11.00 -10.57 14.62
C TRP A 5 10.44 -9.98 15.92
N ARG A 6 9.14 -9.82 16.07
CA ARG A 6 8.58 -9.34 17.34
C ARG A 6 8.84 -10.33 18.48
N ASN A 7 8.71 -11.63 18.20
CA ASN A 7 8.93 -12.69 19.17
C ASN A 7 10.41 -12.80 19.58
N LYS A 8 11.34 -12.77 18.62
CA LYS A 8 12.78 -12.93 18.91
C LYS A 8 13.39 -11.79 19.70
N TRP A 9 12.84 -10.59 19.57
CA TRP A 9 13.33 -9.39 20.26
C TRP A 9 12.45 -8.96 21.44
N ASP A 10 11.36 -9.70 21.70
CA ASP A 10 10.35 -9.37 22.72
C ASP A 10 9.89 -7.90 22.64
N TYR A 11 9.65 -7.41 21.43
CA TYR A 11 9.29 -6.02 21.19
C TYR A 11 8.34 -5.87 20.00
N GLU A 12 7.25 -5.12 20.20
CA GLU A 12 6.25 -4.86 19.16
C GLU A 12 6.70 -3.72 18.23
N PHE A 13 7.72 -3.98 17.38
CA PHE A 13 8.25 -3.02 16.42
C PHE A 13 7.19 -2.55 15.42
N PRO A 14 7.21 -1.25 15.02
CA PRO A 14 6.55 -0.83 13.80
C PRO A 14 7.25 -1.41 12.56
N PHE A 15 6.47 -1.91 11.61
CA PHE A 15 6.96 -2.38 10.32
C PHE A 15 6.33 -1.57 9.19
N TYR A 16 7.13 -0.69 8.57
CA TYR A 16 6.73 0.07 7.40
C TYR A 16 7.48 -0.41 6.16
N PHE A 17 6.75 -0.82 5.13
CA PHE A 17 7.33 -1.45 3.96
C PHE A 17 6.78 -0.87 2.65
N VAL A 18 7.47 -1.16 1.56
CA VAL A 18 7.12 -0.66 0.23
C VAL A 18 6.47 -1.80 -0.56
N GLN A 19 5.31 -1.53 -1.14
CA GLN A 19 4.63 -2.45 -2.05
C GLN A 19 5.49 -2.63 -3.32
N LEU A 20 5.51 -3.84 -3.88
CA LEU A 20 6.24 -4.15 -5.11
C LEU A 20 5.92 -3.13 -6.20
N ALA A 21 6.97 -2.59 -6.83
CA ALA A 21 6.87 -1.60 -7.90
C ALA A 21 6.00 -2.06 -9.07
N PRO A 22 5.37 -1.14 -9.81
CA PRO A 22 4.68 -1.46 -11.04
C PRO A 22 5.71 -1.77 -12.13
N TYR A 23 6.08 -3.04 -12.27
CA TYR A 23 6.95 -3.54 -13.33
C TYR A 23 6.17 -4.53 -14.21
N ILE A 24 6.34 -4.43 -15.53
CA ILE A 24 5.73 -5.36 -16.49
C ILE A 24 6.63 -6.60 -16.61
N TYR A 25 6.13 -7.72 -16.09
CA TYR A 25 6.73 -9.03 -16.29
C TYR A 25 6.25 -9.59 -17.64
N SER A 26 7.19 -9.82 -18.57
CA SER A 26 6.90 -10.21 -19.96
C SER A 26 6.81 -11.72 -20.18
N ALA A 27 7.23 -12.53 -19.21
CA ALA A 27 7.17 -13.98 -19.32
C ALA A 27 5.70 -14.48 -19.24
N PRO A 28 5.29 -15.43 -20.11
CA PRO A 28 3.89 -15.89 -20.18
C PRO A 28 3.31 -16.40 -18.85
N ASP A 29 4.15 -17.00 -18.01
CA ASP A 29 3.85 -17.58 -16.69
C ASP A 29 3.82 -16.54 -15.55
N GLN A 30 4.20 -15.29 -15.82
CA GLN A 30 4.38 -14.24 -14.81
C GLN A 30 3.34 -13.11 -14.83
N LYS A 31 2.37 -13.15 -15.76
CA LYS A 31 1.48 -12.01 -16.05
C LYS A 31 0.70 -11.47 -14.83
N ASP A 32 0.37 -12.31 -13.85
CA ASP A 32 -0.40 -11.90 -12.66
C ASP A 32 0.37 -12.00 -11.32
N GLN A 33 1.61 -12.46 -11.35
CA GLN A 33 2.41 -12.74 -10.15
C GLN A 33 2.67 -11.47 -9.34
N SER A 34 2.91 -10.35 -10.02
CA SER A 34 3.15 -9.07 -9.36
C SER A 34 1.92 -8.56 -8.60
N GLN A 35 0.73 -8.76 -9.17
CA GLN A 35 -0.56 -8.37 -8.61
C GLN A 35 -0.87 -9.23 -7.38
N LYS A 36 -0.67 -10.54 -7.50
CA LYS A 36 -0.81 -11.49 -6.38
C LYS A 36 0.12 -11.13 -5.23
N LEU A 37 1.39 -10.84 -5.51
CA LEU A 37 2.35 -10.43 -4.48
C LEU A 37 1.98 -9.10 -3.83
N ARG A 38 1.57 -8.09 -4.62
CA ARG A 38 1.07 -6.82 -4.08
C ARG A 38 -0.15 -7.00 -3.17
N ASN A 39 -1.04 -7.94 -3.49
CA ASN A 39 -2.19 -8.27 -2.67
C ASN A 39 -1.76 -9.02 -1.39
N ALA A 40 -0.80 -9.93 -1.46
CA ALA A 40 -0.21 -10.58 -0.29
C ALA A 40 0.47 -9.57 0.65
N GLN A 41 1.21 -8.60 0.10
CA GLN A 41 1.79 -7.49 0.86
C GLN A 41 0.69 -6.65 1.55
N ARG A 42 -0.44 -6.40 0.88
CA ARG A 42 -1.59 -5.72 1.49
C ARG A 42 -2.17 -6.50 2.67
N TYR A 43 -2.25 -7.83 2.60
CA TYR A 43 -2.74 -8.65 3.71
C TYR A 43 -1.87 -8.56 4.97
N ALA A 44 -0.57 -8.27 4.84
CA ALA A 44 0.30 -8.02 5.99
C ALA A 44 -0.15 -6.81 6.83
N LEU A 45 -0.96 -5.90 6.27
CA LEU A 45 -1.57 -4.78 7.01
C LEU A 45 -2.58 -5.21 8.09
N ASN A 46 -3.02 -6.48 8.09
CA ASN A 46 -3.86 -7.01 9.16
C ASN A 46 -3.09 -7.19 10.49
N LEU A 47 -1.75 -7.18 10.44
CA LEU A 47 -0.92 -7.22 11.64
C LEU A 47 -0.83 -5.82 12.26
N ARG A 48 -0.83 -5.74 13.59
CA ARG A 48 -0.68 -4.48 14.34
C ARG A 48 0.62 -3.75 13.98
N LYS A 49 0.64 -2.42 14.13
CA LYS A 49 1.80 -1.54 13.86
C LYS A 49 2.47 -1.83 12.51
N THR A 50 1.67 -1.93 11.45
CA THR A 50 2.16 -2.07 10.09
C THR A 50 1.68 -0.92 9.21
N GLY A 51 2.45 -0.62 8.17
CA GLY A 51 2.12 0.38 7.16
C GLY A 51 2.77 0.04 5.84
N MET A 52 2.09 0.36 4.74
CA MET A 52 2.54 0.03 3.40
C MET A 52 2.49 1.27 2.52
N VAL A 53 3.62 1.58 1.89
CA VAL A 53 3.72 2.60 0.85
C VAL A 53 3.44 1.97 -0.51
N THR A 54 2.41 2.46 -1.20
CA THR A 54 2.22 2.12 -2.62
C THR A 54 3.15 2.96 -3.49
N THR A 55 3.58 2.38 -4.61
CA THR A 55 4.44 3.00 -5.61
C THR A 55 3.83 2.93 -7.00
N LEU A 56 2.58 2.48 -7.14
CA LEU A 56 1.94 2.32 -8.45
C LEU A 56 1.80 3.63 -9.21
N ASP A 57 1.70 4.75 -8.50
CA ASP A 57 1.53 6.11 -9.02
C ASP A 57 2.85 6.82 -9.34
N ILE A 58 3.97 6.38 -8.75
CA ILE A 58 5.31 6.99 -8.90
C ILE A 58 6.35 6.00 -9.43
N GLY A 59 5.96 4.78 -9.78
CA GLY A 59 6.86 3.77 -10.33
C GLY A 59 7.02 3.89 -11.85
N TYR A 60 7.88 3.04 -12.42
CA TYR A 60 8.07 3.00 -13.88
C TYR A 60 7.95 1.58 -14.42
N LEU A 61 7.03 1.39 -15.37
CA LEU A 61 6.65 0.07 -15.89
C LEU A 61 7.79 -0.74 -16.52
N LYS A 62 8.85 -0.06 -16.99
CA LYS A 62 9.98 -0.71 -17.66
C LYS A 62 11.19 -0.95 -16.75
N THR A 63 11.12 -0.63 -15.46
CA THR A 63 12.21 -0.94 -14.52
C THR A 63 11.70 -1.35 -13.14
N ALA A 64 12.28 -2.42 -12.60
CA ALA A 64 12.05 -2.84 -11.22
C ALA A 64 12.76 -1.93 -10.19
N HIS A 65 13.55 -0.94 -10.64
CA HIS A 65 14.25 0.02 -9.80
C HIS A 65 13.71 1.45 -9.99
N PRO A 66 12.55 1.81 -9.42
CA PRO A 66 11.98 3.14 -9.57
C PRO A 66 12.94 4.27 -9.15
N PRO A 67 13.00 5.38 -9.89
CA PRO A 67 13.95 6.47 -9.63
C PRO A 67 13.54 7.33 -8.42
N TYR A 68 12.24 7.43 -8.12
CA TYR A 68 11.66 8.30 -7.10
C TYR A 68 11.81 7.75 -5.66
N LYS A 69 13.05 7.50 -5.24
CA LYS A 69 13.36 6.89 -3.93
C LYS A 69 13.13 7.86 -2.77
N GLN A 70 13.30 9.16 -2.98
CA GLN A 70 13.07 10.18 -1.96
C GLN A 70 11.59 10.27 -1.61
N GLU A 71 10.71 10.18 -2.61
CA GLU A 71 9.26 10.19 -2.47
C GLU A 71 8.79 8.96 -1.69
N VAL A 72 9.35 7.78 -1.98
CA VAL A 72 9.11 6.55 -1.21
C VAL A 72 9.57 6.72 0.25
N GLY A 73 10.76 7.25 0.48
CA GLY A 73 11.29 7.54 1.81
C GLY A 73 10.42 8.51 2.60
N ASN A 74 9.96 9.59 1.95
CA ASN A 74 9.05 10.56 2.55
C ASN A 74 7.70 9.93 2.94
N ARG A 75 7.16 9.02 2.12
CA ARG A 75 5.94 8.27 2.46
C ARG A 75 6.15 7.33 3.65
N LEU A 76 7.30 6.66 3.74
CA LEU A 76 7.65 5.82 4.91
C LEU A 76 7.81 6.66 6.18
N ALA A 77 8.50 7.81 6.08
CA ALA A 77 8.69 8.72 7.20
C ALA A 77 7.35 9.24 7.75
N ARG A 78 6.36 9.49 6.90
CA ARG A 78 5.01 9.88 7.32
C ARG A 78 4.33 8.84 8.21
N PHE A 79 4.49 7.53 7.93
CA PHE A 79 3.97 6.48 8.81
C PHE A 79 4.59 6.55 10.20
N ALA A 80 5.92 6.66 10.27
CA ALA A 80 6.60 6.80 11.56
C ALA A 80 6.16 8.06 12.30
N LEU A 81 6.15 9.21 11.61
CA LEU A 81 5.75 10.48 12.21
C LEU A 81 4.33 10.44 12.78
N ALA A 82 3.38 9.86 12.04
CA ALA A 82 1.98 9.78 12.44
C ALA A 82 1.73 8.79 13.58
N ASN A 83 2.32 7.60 13.49
CA ASN A 83 2.00 6.50 14.40
C ASN A 83 2.89 6.44 15.64
N ASP A 84 4.14 6.90 15.54
CA ASP A 84 5.17 6.68 16.57
C ASP A 84 5.68 7.99 17.19
N TYR A 85 5.57 9.13 16.50
CA TYR A 85 6.08 10.44 16.97
C TYR A 85 4.98 11.49 17.23
N GLY A 86 3.71 11.08 17.25
CA GLY A 86 2.59 11.94 17.65
C GLY A 86 2.33 13.12 16.70
N ARG A 87 2.72 13.03 15.43
CA ARG A 87 2.42 14.08 14.44
C ARG A 87 1.03 13.87 13.83
N HIS A 88 0.21 14.91 13.82
CA HIS A 88 -1.09 14.88 13.16
C HIS A 88 -0.94 15.12 11.64
N LEU A 89 -0.80 14.04 10.86
CA LEU A 89 -0.72 14.12 9.40
C LEU A 89 -1.31 12.87 8.73
N VAL A 90 -1.61 12.98 7.43
CA VAL A 90 -2.04 11.84 6.61
C VAL A 90 -0.82 11.03 6.15
N ALA A 91 -0.74 9.79 6.63
CA ALA A 91 0.37 8.86 6.34
C ALA A 91 0.04 7.80 5.28
N SER A 92 -1.25 7.49 5.08
CA SER A 92 -1.70 6.46 4.14
C SER A 92 -2.74 7.03 3.18
N GLY A 93 -2.79 6.46 1.98
CA GLY A 93 -3.88 6.68 1.03
C GLY A 93 -5.02 5.68 1.23
N PRO A 94 -6.10 5.77 0.44
CA PRO A 94 -7.27 4.91 0.58
C PRO A 94 -6.93 3.43 0.54
N LEU A 95 -7.32 2.71 1.60
CA LEU A 95 -7.16 1.26 1.67
C LEU A 95 -8.51 0.59 1.43
N TYR A 96 -8.57 -0.29 0.43
CA TYR A 96 -9.75 -1.10 0.14
C TYR A 96 -10.18 -1.89 1.39
N LYS A 97 -11.47 -1.80 1.70
CA LYS A 97 -12.11 -2.49 2.82
C LYS A 97 -13.01 -3.61 2.33
N THR A 98 -14.03 -3.26 1.53
CA THR A 98 -15.07 -4.19 1.06
C THR A 98 -15.63 -3.75 -0.28
N VAL A 99 -16.23 -4.69 -1.02
CA VAL A 99 -17.10 -4.43 -2.15
C VAL A 99 -18.44 -5.13 -1.92
N ASN A 100 -19.54 -4.42 -2.19
CA ASN A 100 -20.89 -4.96 -2.17
C ASN A 100 -21.56 -4.72 -3.52
N THR A 101 -22.29 -5.72 -4.02
CA THR A 101 -23.11 -5.57 -5.22
C THR A 101 -24.51 -5.13 -4.84
N SER A 102 -25.01 -4.07 -5.47
CA SER A 102 -26.37 -3.55 -5.27
C SER A 102 -27.00 -3.25 -6.62
N GLY A 103 -27.81 -4.18 -7.12
CA GLY A 103 -28.39 -4.11 -8.47
C GLY A 103 -27.29 -4.08 -9.53
N ASN A 104 -27.23 -3.02 -10.33
CA ASN A 104 -26.21 -2.79 -11.35
C ASN A 104 -25.01 -1.95 -10.85
N LYS A 105 -24.83 -1.80 -9.53
CA LYS A 105 -23.76 -1.00 -8.92
C LYS A 105 -22.83 -1.86 -8.06
N LEU A 106 -21.54 -1.52 -8.10
CA LEU A 106 -20.56 -1.96 -7.11
C LEU A 106 -20.32 -0.82 -6.11
N ILE A 107 -20.51 -1.11 -4.82
CA ILE A 107 -20.28 -0.18 -3.72
C ILE A 107 -18.96 -0.58 -3.06
N ILE A 108 -17.92 0.23 -3.23
CA ILE A 108 -16.58 -0.02 -2.71
C ILE A 108 -16.33 0.88 -1.50
N ALA A 109 -15.94 0.28 -0.38
CA ALA A 109 -15.60 1.01 0.84
C ALA A 109 -14.09 1.06 1.06
N PHE A 110 -13.61 2.17 1.61
CA PHE A 110 -12.22 2.40 1.95
C PHE A 110 -12.11 2.92 3.40
N THR A 111 -10.99 2.66 4.07
CA THR A 111 -10.75 3.17 5.44
C THR A 111 -9.95 4.48 5.44
N ALA A 112 -8.68 4.44 5.00
CA ALA A 112 -7.73 5.55 5.11
C ALA A 112 -7.88 6.61 3.99
N VAL A 113 -9.04 7.27 3.91
CA VAL A 113 -9.36 8.17 2.78
C VAL A 113 -8.74 9.57 2.85
N GLY A 114 -8.10 9.97 3.95
CA GLY A 114 -7.50 11.30 4.09
C GLY A 114 -8.54 12.41 3.87
N SER A 115 -8.31 13.25 2.86
CA SER A 115 -9.22 14.33 2.45
C SER A 115 -10.46 13.85 1.66
N GLY A 116 -10.61 12.54 1.45
CA GLY A 116 -11.71 11.94 0.69
C GLY A 116 -11.27 11.36 -0.64
N LEU A 117 -12.23 10.77 -1.35
CA LEU A 117 -12.04 10.23 -2.70
C LEU A 117 -12.58 11.23 -3.71
N LEU A 118 -11.82 11.48 -4.77
CA LEU A 118 -12.26 12.27 -5.91
C LEU A 118 -12.51 11.35 -7.10
N ALA A 119 -13.72 11.42 -7.65
CA ALA A 119 -14.00 10.84 -8.95
C ALA A 119 -13.48 11.81 -10.02
N SER A 120 -12.58 11.34 -10.88
CA SER A 120 -12.20 12.08 -12.08
C SER A 120 -13.38 12.14 -13.04
N ASP A 121 -13.65 13.32 -13.61
CA ASP A 121 -14.71 13.52 -14.63
C ASP A 121 -14.52 12.63 -15.87
N LYS A 122 -13.33 12.05 -16.06
CA LYS A 122 -13.03 11.09 -17.13
C LYS A 122 -13.49 9.66 -16.82
N GLY A 123 -14.14 9.43 -15.68
CA GLY A 123 -14.49 8.10 -15.19
C GLY A 123 -13.30 7.35 -14.60
N LEU A 124 -13.59 6.25 -13.89
CA LEU A 124 -12.59 5.26 -13.51
C LEU A 124 -12.26 4.45 -14.78
N THR A 125 -11.11 4.69 -15.39
CA THR A 125 -10.58 3.86 -16.49
C THR A 125 -10.01 2.55 -15.96
#